data_AF-A0A941NJN3-F1
#
_entry.id   AF-A0A941NJN3-F1
#
_cell.length_a   1.000
_cell.length_b   1.000
_cell.length_c   1.000
_cell.angle_alpha   90.00
_cell.angle_beta   90.00
_cell.angle_gamma   90.00
#
_symmetry.space_group_name_H-M   'P 1'
#
loop_
_entity.id
_entity.type
_entity.pdbx_description
1 polymer ?
#
loop_
_entity_poly.entity_id
_entity_poly.type
_entity_poly.pdbx_seq_one_letter_code
_entity_poly.pdbx_strand_id
1 'polypeptide(L)' 'LAGQWLACAGICFTPIYPSVAAFALAFLLFRLFDILKPWPISAAEKLPGGMGVMADDMLAGLAAGIIAGVVHYFRVI' A
#
# COMPACT_ATOMS: atom_id res chain seq x y z
N LEU A 1 9.77 3.89 -2.41
CA LEU A 1 10.46 2.59 -2.19
C LEU A 1 10.08 2.01 -0.83
N ALA A 2 10.11 2.81 0.25
CA ALA A 2 9.68 2.38 1.57
C ALA A 2 8.20 1.98 1.58
N GLY A 3 7.34 2.71 0.86
CA GLY A 3 5.91 2.39 0.71
C GLY A 3 5.64 1.04 0.06
N GLN A 4 6.42 0.67 -0.96
CA GLN A 4 6.28 -0.61 -1.64
C GLN A 4 6.60 -1.79 -0.72
N TRP A 5 7.66 -1.70 0.09
CA TRP A 5 7.99 -2.72 1.09
C TRP A 5 6.88 -2.83 2.13
N LEU A 6 6.27 -1.71 2.53
CA LEU A 6 5.16 -1.67 3.47
C LEU A 6 3.90 -2.36 2.89
N ALA A 7 3.58 -2.13 1.61
CA ALA A 7 2.47 -2.80 0.93
C ALA A 7 2.66 -4.31 0.89
N CYS A 8 3.86 -4.77 0.54
CA CYS A 8 4.21 -6.20 0.52
C CYS A 8 4.17 -6.81 1.93
N ALA A 9 4.68 -6.10 2.94
CA ALA A 9 4.63 -6.53 4.33
C ALA A 9 3.18 -6.71 4.81
N GLY A 10 2.28 -5.79 4.42
CA GLY A 10 0.85 -5.88 4.77
C GLY A 10 0.19 -7.19 4.37
N ILE A 11 0.54 -7.75 3.21
CA ILE A 11 0.01 -9.07 2.80
C ILE A 11 0.62 -10.20 3.63
N CYS A 12 1.91 -10.12 3.98
CA CYS A 12 2.56 -11.15 4.79
C CYS A 12 1.98 -11.27 6.21
N PHE A 13 1.32 -10.23 6.73
CA PHE A 13 0.64 -10.28 8.03
C PHE A 13 -0.75 -10.93 7.99
N THR A 14 -1.25 -11.30 6.82
CA THR A 14 -2.53 -12.02 6.72
C THR A 14 -2.36 -13.48 7.18
N PRO A 15 -3.38 -14.11 7.79
CA PRO A 15 -3.31 -15.50 8.27
C PRO A 15 -3.28 -16.55 7.14
N ILE A 16 -3.22 -16.11 5.89
CA ILE A 16 -3.27 -16.93 4.68
C ILE A 16 -1.95 -16.70 3.94
N TYR A 17 -1.33 -17.79 3.47
CA TYR A 17 -0.09 -17.68 2.71
C TYR A 17 -0.26 -16.74 1.50
N PRO A 18 0.62 -15.73 1.34
CA PRO A 18 0.53 -14.80 0.24
C PRO A 18 0.84 -15.51 -1.09
N SER A 19 -0.03 -15.34 -2.07
CA SER A 19 0.20 -15.84 -3.42
C SER A 19 0.97 -14.82 -4.26
N VAL A 20 1.60 -15.26 -5.35
CA VAL A 20 2.24 -14.35 -6.33
C VAL A 20 1.24 -13.30 -6.84
N ALA A 21 -0.03 -13.71 -7.03
CA ALA A 21 -1.10 -12.80 -7.43
C ALA A 21 -1.40 -11.73 -6.37
N ALA A 22 -1.31 -12.07 -5.08
CA ALA A 22 -1.51 -11.10 -4.00
C ALA A 22 -0.38 -10.05 -4.00
N PHE A 23 0.89 -10.47 -4.14
CA PHE A 23 2.01 -9.53 -4.26
C PHE A 23 1.87 -8.61 -5.48
N ALA A 24 1.48 -9.16 -6.64
CA ALA A 24 1.21 -8.36 -7.83
C ALA A 24 0.08 -7.35 -7.59
N LEU A 25 -0.97 -7.74 -6.87
CA LEU A 25 -2.09 -6.86 -6.52
C LEU A 25 -1.65 -5.72 -5.58
N ALA A 26 -0.90 -6.01 -4.50
CA ALA A 26 -0.36 -4.96 -3.62
C ALA A 26 0.54 -3.99 -4.37
N PHE A 27 1.40 -4.50 -5.27
CA PHE A 27 2.28 -3.65 -6.07
C PHE A 27 1.49 -2.71 -6.99
N LEU A 28 0.48 -3.24 -7.69
CA LEU A 28 -0.37 -2.45 -8.58
C LEU A 28 -1.19 -1.42 -7.81
N LEU A 29 -1.78 -1.79 -6.67
CA LEU A 29 -2.53 -0.87 -5.81
C LEU A 29 -1.63 0.23 -5.24
N PHE A 30 -0.43 -0.13 -4.78
CA PHE A 30 0.56 0.84 -4.31
C PHE A 30 0.89 1.85 -5.41
N ARG A 31 1.16 1.37 -6.64
CA ARG A 31 1.46 2.26 -7.77
C ARG A 31 0.28 3.16 -8.14
N LEU A 32 -0.94 2.63 -8.03
CA LEU A 32 -2.16 3.41 -8.26
C LEU A 32 -2.30 4.53 -7.24
N PHE A 33 -2.06 4.25 -5.94
CA PHE A 33 -2.17 5.26 -4.88
C PHE A 33 -1.03 6.28 -4.89
N ASP A 34 0.18 5.87 -5.25
CA ASP A 34 1.35 6.74 -5.45
C ASP A 34 1.12 7.74 -6.60
N ILE A 35 0.43 7.33 -7.66
CA ILE A 35 0.12 8.20 -8.82
C ILE A 35 -1.13 9.07 -8.56
N LEU A 36 -2.22 8.47 -8.07
CA LEU A 36 -3.51 9.16 -7.92
C LEU A 36 -3.56 10.07 -6.68
N LYS A 37 -2.77 9.75 -5.65
CA LYS A 37 -2.74 10.46 -4.35
C LYS A 37 -4.12 10.89 -3.83
N PRO A 38 -5.09 9.94 -3.75
CA PRO A 38 -6.42 10.28 -3.26
C PRO A 38 -6.33 10.87 -1.85
N TRP A 39 -7.20 11.82 -1.53
CA TRP A 39 -7.32 12.30 -0.15
C TRP A 39 -7.62 11.10 0.76
N PRO A 40 -6.86 10.83 1.85
CA PRO A 40 -6.00 11.72 2.65
C PRO A 40 -4.49 11.69 2.32
N ILE A 41 -4.04 10.89 1.35
CA ILE A 41 -2.61 10.69 1.01
C ILE A 41 -1.98 12.02 0.54
N SER A 42 -2.65 12.75 -0.34
CA SER A 42 -2.24 14.09 -0.78
C SER A 42 -2.19 15.16 0.33
N ALA A 43 -2.76 14.91 1.51
CA ALA A 43 -2.62 15.84 2.64
C ALA A 43 -1.21 15.78 3.27
N ALA A 44 -0.48 14.67 3.10
CA ALA A 44 0.87 14.50 3.61
C ALA A 44 1.90 15.35 2.86
N GLU A 45 1.64 15.74 1.61
CA GLU A 45 2.47 16.67 0.85
C GLU A 45 2.53 18.08 1.47
N LYS A 46 1.60 18.42 2.37
CA LYS A 46 1.62 19.70 3.10
C LYS A 46 2.71 19.77 4.17
N LEU A 47 3.37 18.65 4.47
CA LEU A 47 4.50 18.62 5.39
C LEU A 47 5.74 19.24 4.76
N PRO A 48 6.47 20.11 5.48
CA PRO A 48 7.64 20.77 4.94
C PRO A 48 8.79 19.78 4.69
N GLY A 49 9.43 19.91 3.52
CA GLY A 49 10.63 19.18 3.14
C GLY A 49 10.40 17.74 2.68
N GLY A 50 11.47 16.93 2.70
CA GLY A 50 11.43 15.54 2.22
C GLY A 50 10.55 14.58 3.04
N MET A 51 10.08 15.00 4.22
CA MET A 51 9.16 14.22 5.03
C MET A 51 7.79 14.05 4.37
N GLY A 52 7.31 15.06 3.62
CA GLY A 52 6.03 14.97 2.93
C GLY A 52 6.02 13.87 1.88
N VAL A 53 7.10 13.77 1.09
CA VAL A 53 7.25 12.72 0.06
C VAL A 53 7.37 11.33 0.68
N MET A 54 8.08 11.20 1.80
CA MET A 54 8.20 9.90 2.48
C MET A 54 6.89 9.48 3.16
N ALA A 55 6.17 10.42 3.77
CA ALA A 55 4.87 10.17 4.36
C ALA A 55 3.83 9.77 3.30
N ASP A 56 3.85 10.42 2.14
CA ASP A 56 3.02 10.10 0.96
C ASP A 56 3.27 8.65 0.48
N ASP A 57 4.55 8.28 0.27
CA ASP A 57 4.98 6.91 -0.09
C ASP A 57 4.51 5.89 0.97
N MET A 58 4.65 6.19 2.27
CA MET A 58 4.22 5.31 3.36
C MET A 58 2.69 5.15 3.44
N LEU A 59 1.92 6.22 3.26
CA LEU A 59 0.46 6.17 3.31
C LEU A 59 -0.11 5.39 2.11
N ALA A 60 0.46 5.59 0.91
CA ALA A 60 0.13 4.77 -0.26
C ALA A 60 0.44 3.29 -0.02
N GLY A 61 1.59 2.99 0.61
CA GLY A 61 1.99 1.64 1.00
C GLY A 61 1.02 0.97 1.97
N LEU A 62 0.63 1.69 3.03
CA LEU A 62 -0.30 1.19 4.03
C LEU A 62 -1.69 0.90 3.45
N ALA A 63 -2.23 1.84 2.67
CA ALA A 63 -3.53 1.69 2.02
C ALA A 63 -3.54 0.49 1.06
N ALA A 64 -2.50 0.35 0.23
CA ALA A 64 -2.35 -0.76 -0.68
C ALA A 64 -2.26 -2.11 0.04
N GLY A 65 -1.47 -2.20 1.12
CA GLY A 65 -1.32 -3.41 1.91
C GLY A 65 -2.62 -3.88 2.55
N ILE A 66 -3.39 -2.95 3.14
CA ILE A 66 -4.69 -3.25 3.76
C ILE A 66 -5.68 -3.74 2.70
N ILE A 67 -5.82 -3.02 1.59
CA ILE A 67 -6.80 -3.37 0.54
C ILE A 67 -6.41 -4.70 -0.11
N ALA A 68 -5.14 -4.92 -0.43
CA ALA A 68 -4.68 -6.17 -1.00
C ALA A 68 -4.89 -7.35 -0.03
N GLY A 69 -4.63 -7.15 1.27
CA GLY A 69 -4.86 -8.17 2.30
C GLY A 69 -6.35 -8.53 2.44
N VAL A 70 -7.23 -7.53 2.44
CA VAL A 70 -8.68 -7.72 2.50
C VAL A 70 -9.18 -8.48 1.27
N VAL A 71 -8.77 -8.07 0.06
CA VAL A 71 -9.14 -8.74 -1.19
C VAL A 71 -8.61 -10.18 -1.23
N HIS A 72 -7.38 -10.39 -0.80
CA HIS A 72 -6.78 -11.74 -0.72
C HIS A 72 -7.55 -12.64 0.26
N TYR A 73 -7.95 -12.09 1.41
CA TYR A 73 -8.76 -12.81 2.40
C TYR A 73 -10.13 -13.25 1.84
N PHE A 74 -10.86 -12.32 1.20
CA PHE A 74 -12.16 -12.64 0.59
C PHE A 74 -12.07 -13.57 -0.62
N ARG A 75 -10.94 -13.59 -1.34
CA ARG A 75 -10.75 -14.50 -2.48
C ARG A 75 -10.60 -15.96 -2.03
N VAL A 76 -10.07 -16.17 -0.84
CA VAL A 76 -9.66 -17.51 -0.36
C VAL A 76 -10.74 -18.21 0.47
N ILE A 77 -11.67 -17.46 1.07
CA ILE A 77 -12.88 -17.97 1.73
C ILE A 77 -13.95 -18.26 0.68
#